data_AF-A0A0G1R2R7-F1
#
_entry.id   AF-A0A0G1R2R7-F1
#
_cell.length_a   1.000
_cell.length_b   1.000
_cell.length_c   1.000
_cell.angle_alpha   90.00
_cell.angle_beta   90.00
_cell.angle_gamma   90.00
#
_symmetry.space_group_name_H-M   'P 1'
#
loop_
_entity.id
_entity.type
_entity.pdbx_description
1 polymer ?
#
loop_
_entity_poly.entity_id
_entity_poly.type
_entity_poly.pdbx_seq_one_letter_code
_entity_poly.pdbx_strand_id
1 'polypeptide(L)'
;MDLKQNEDIQKFLDKIKQLEKNEKLDLSSDEDLSIGIMNLISIEEHLFFTFSKTGKKEYLSVLNQVREMRKDLLKKIIKDSEGEVWCTCKHLLAVSMRLIEVGTKMLGKGNEQEAKDMFEKAYGLYSMFWGINLGLVTVGNELTAGNGNNTINLVSDSKAKTASVSIFAKLGQIVQKAIDCCKE
;
A
#
# COMPACT_ATOMS: atom_id res chain seq x y z
N MET A 1 -19.36 -8.40 17.52
CA MET A 1 -18.79 -7.42 16.57
C MET A 1 -19.36 -6.07 16.94
N ASP A 2 -18.52 -5.13 17.33
CA ASP A 2 -18.92 -3.96 18.13
C ASP A 2 -19.61 -2.89 17.27
N LEU A 3 -20.78 -2.39 17.72
CA LEU A 3 -21.67 -1.51 16.94
C LEU A 3 -21.00 -0.19 16.50
N LYS A 4 -20.08 0.34 17.30
CA LYS A 4 -19.29 1.56 16.98
C LYS A 4 -18.29 1.35 15.85
N GLN A 5 -17.75 0.14 15.69
CA GLN A 5 -16.76 -0.17 14.66
C GLN A 5 -17.38 -0.10 13.26
N ASN A 6 -18.70 -0.32 13.17
CA ASN A 6 -19.47 -0.31 11.93
C ASN A 6 -19.82 1.12 11.45
N GLU A 7 -20.07 2.05 12.38
CA GLU A 7 -20.40 3.45 12.05
C GLU A 7 -19.23 4.22 11.44
N ASP A 8 -18.01 4.05 11.98
CA ASP A 8 -16.80 4.66 11.43
C ASP A 8 -16.49 4.19 10.01
N ILE A 9 -16.64 2.88 9.77
CA ILE A 9 -16.41 2.27 8.46
C ILE A 9 -17.47 2.78 7.47
N GLN A 10 -18.73 2.88 7.89
CA GLN A 10 -19.80 3.36 7.02
C GLN A 10 -19.61 4.82 6.62
N LYS A 11 -19.29 5.71 7.58
CA LYS A 11 -18.97 7.11 7.29
C LYS A 11 -17.80 7.25 6.32
N PHE A 12 -16.82 6.36 6.39
CA PHE A 12 -15.70 6.36 5.47
C PHE A 12 -16.08 5.91 4.05
N LEU A 13 -16.86 4.83 3.93
CA LEU A 13 -17.37 4.39 2.64
C LEU A 13 -18.23 5.47 1.98
N ASP A 14 -18.97 6.24 2.77
CA ASP A 14 -19.76 7.36 2.27
C ASP A 14 -18.85 8.51 1.79
N LYS A 15 -17.71 8.76 2.46
CA LYS A 15 -16.70 9.73 2.00
C LYS A 15 -16.02 9.29 0.70
N ILE A 16 -15.67 8.01 0.56
CA ILE A 16 -15.14 7.48 -0.71
C ILE A 16 -16.17 7.66 -1.82
N LYS A 17 -17.41 7.23 -1.60
CA LYS A 17 -18.49 7.37 -2.59
C LYS A 17 -18.73 8.82 -2.99
N GLN A 18 -18.56 9.77 -2.08
CA GLN A 18 -18.61 11.20 -2.40
C GLN A 18 -17.43 11.66 -3.25
N LEU A 19 -16.23 11.13 -3.02
CA LEU A 19 -15.04 11.45 -3.84
C LEU A 19 -15.13 10.83 -5.24
N GLU A 20 -15.64 9.60 -5.35
CA GLU A 20 -15.92 8.91 -6.61
C GLU A 20 -16.98 9.66 -7.45
N LYS A 21 -18.12 10.02 -6.83
CA LYS A 21 -19.21 10.74 -7.52
C LYS A 21 -18.82 12.12 -8.05
N ASN A 22 -17.79 12.72 -7.49
CA ASN A 22 -17.29 14.02 -7.94
C ASN A 22 -16.22 13.89 -9.04
N GLU A 23 -16.03 12.70 -9.62
CA GLU A 23 -15.01 12.37 -10.64
C GLU A 23 -13.56 12.69 -10.20
N LYS A 24 -13.33 12.86 -8.89
CA LYS A 24 -12.00 13.19 -8.35
C LYS A 24 -11.17 11.95 -8.01
N LEU A 25 -11.75 10.76 -8.09
CA LEU A 25 -11.15 9.51 -7.65
C LEU A 25 -11.73 8.34 -8.45
N ASP A 26 -10.85 7.57 -9.11
CA ASP A 26 -11.19 6.31 -9.78
C ASP A 26 -10.37 5.19 -9.11
N LEU A 27 -10.93 4.59 -8.06
CA LEU A 27 -10.23 3.61 -7.24
C LEU A 27 -9.90 2.33 -8.00
N SER A 28 -10.71 1.96 -8.99
CA SER A 28 -10.48 0.75 -9.79
C SER A 28 -9.26 0.94 -10.68
N SER A 29 -9.23 2.03 -11.46
CA SER A 29 -8.07 2.34 -12.30
C SER A 29 -6.81 2.63 -11.48
N ASP A 30 -6.95 3.31 -10.33
CA ASP A 30 -5.82 3.60 -9.44
C ASP A 30 -5.26 2.30 -8.81
N GLU A 31 -6.09 1.28 -8.57
CA GLU A 31 -5.65 -0.05 -8.14
C GLU A 31 -4.79 -0.72 -9.20
N ASP A 32 -5.28 -0.86 -10.42
CA ASP A 32 -4.49 -1.43 -11.52
C ASP A 32 -3.18 -0.67 -11.73
N LEU A 33 -3.24 0.66 -11.64
CA LEU A 33 -2.07 1.50 -11.75
C LEU A 33 -1.06 1.25 -10.62
N SER A 34 -1.53 1.01 -9.39
CA SER A 34 -0.67 0.67 -8.25
C SER A 34 0.09 -0.65 -8.48
N ILE A 35 -0.55 -1.65 -9.10
CA ILE A 35 0.09 -2.93 -9.48
C ILE A 35 1.09 -2.71 -10.62
N GLY A 36 0.74 -1.88 -11.62
CA GLY A 36 1.66 -1.47 -12.66
C GLY A 36 2.93 -0.82 -12.10
N ILE A 37 2.79 0.03 -11.08
CA ILE A 37 3.91 0.66 -10.37
C ILE A 37 4.75 -0.36 -9.61
N MET A 38 4.13 -1.33 -8.92
CA MET A 38 4.86 -2.44 -8.29
C MET A 38 5.73 -3.18 -9.31
N ASN A 39 5.19 -3.46 -10.50
CA ASN A 39 5.92 -4.12 -11.57
C ASN A 39 7.10 -3.27 -12.09
N LEU A 40 6.94 -1.95 -12.23
CA LEU A 40 8.05 -1.06 -12.58
C LEU A 40 9.15 -1.06 -11.52
N ILE A 41 8.81 -1.08 -10.23
CA ILE A 41 9.79 -1.23 -9.13
C ILE A 41 10.55 -2.55 -9.28
N SER A 42 9.85 -3.65 -9.58
CA SER A 42 10.47 -4.96 -9.82
C SER A 42 11.43 -4.92 -11.02
N ILE A 43 11.06 -4.26 -12.12
CA ILE A 43 11.93 -4.09 -13.29
C ILE A 43 13.20 -3.30 -12.93
N GLU A 44 13.10 -2.21 -12.16
CA GLU A 44 14.27 -1.46 -11.68
C GLU A 44 15.25 -2.36 -10.92
N GLU A 45 14.74 -3.22 -10.02
CA GLU A 45 15.55 -4.16 -9.25
C GLU A 45 16.23 -5.22 -10.15
N HIS A 46 15.49 -5.79 -11.11
CA HIS A 46 16.04 -6.73 -12.07
C HIS A 46 17.14 -6.10 -12.94
N LEU A 47 16.96 -4.86 -13.40
CA LEU A 47 17.96 -4.14 -14.18
C LEU A 47 19.21 -3.83 -13.34
N PHE A 48 19.04 -3.46 -12.07
CA PHE A 48 20.15 -3.26 -11.14
C PHE A 48 21.00 -4.54 -11.00
N PHE A 49 20.37 -5.69 -10.76
CA PHE A 49 21.10 -6.96 -10.67
C PHE A 49 21.76 -7.36 -11.99
N THR A 50 21.08 -7.11 -13.12
CA THR A 50 21.60 -7.46 -14.45
C THR A 50 22.83 -6.62 -14.78
N PHE A 51 22.79 -5.31 -14.54
CA PHE A 51 23.95 -4.45 -14.63
C PHE A 51 25.09 -4.95 -13.72
N SER A 52 24.80 -5.22 -12.45
CA SER A 52 25.80 -5.65 -11.47
C SER A 52 26.48 -6.98 -11.85
N LYS A 53 25.75 -7.88 -12.52
CA LYS A 53 26.29 -9.18 -12.98
C LYS A 53 27.06 -9.10 -14.29
N THR A 54 26.64 -8.22 -15.21
CA THR A 54 27.16 -8.20 -16.59
C THR A 54 28.12 -7.05 -16.87
N GLY A 55 28.11 -6.00 -16.07
CA GLY A 55 28.85 -4.76 -16.30
C GLY A 55 28.38 -3.93 -17.50
N LYS A 56 27.32 -4.35 -18.21
CA LYS A 56 26.86 -3.69 -19.43
C LYS A 56 26.07 -2.42 -19.12
N LYS A 57 26.62 -1.27 -19.51
CA LYS A 57 26.05 0.06 -19.22
C LYS A 57 24.68 0.31 -19.87
N GLU A 58 24.32 -0.43 -20.93
CA GLU A 58 22.99 -0.33 -21.57
C GLU A 58 21.83 -0.52 -20.57
N TYR A 59 22.00 -1.39 -19.57
CA TYR A 59 20.99 -1.61 -18.53
C TYR A 59 20.76 -0.39 -17.64
N LEU A 60 21.76 0.49 -17.46
CA LEU A 60 21.59 1.73 -16.70
C LEU A 60 20.68 2.73 -17.43
N SER A 61 20.78 2.80 -18.76
CA SER A 61 19.90 3.64 -19.58
C SER A 61 18.45 3.20 -19.47
N VAL A 62 18.20 1.89 -19.60
CA VAL A 62 16.85 1.31 -19.46
C VAL A 62 16.32 1.51 -18.04
N LEU A 63 17.16 1.29 -17.02
CA LEU A 63 16.79 1.52 -15.62
C LEU A 63 16.32 2.95 -15.40
N ASN A 64 17.03 3.94 -15.96
CA ASN A 64 16.63 5.33 -15.82
C ASN A 64 15.28 5.63 -16.50
N GLN A 65 14.99 5.04 -17.66
CA GLN A 65 13.71 5.21 -18.34
C GLN A 65 12.54 4.60 -17.53
N VAL A 66 12.73 3.38 -17.02
CA VAL A 66 11.75 2.71 -16.15
C VAL A 66 11.51 3.54 -14.89
N ARG A 67 12.57 4.09 -14.31
CA ARG A 67 12.50 4.95 -13.11
C ARG A 67 11.69 6.22 -13.35
N GLU A 68 11.87 6.89 -14.48
CA GLU A 68 11.09 8.08 -14.81
C GLU A 68 9.62 7.74 -15.07
N MET A 69 9.34 6.64 -15.80
CA MET A 69 7.98 6.14 -15.97
C MET A 69 7.31 5.85 -14.62
N ARG A 70 7.99 5.15 -13.71
CA ARG A 70 7.47 4.89 -12.36
C ARG A 70 7.17 6.19 -11.62
N LYS A 71 8.08 7.17 -11.67
CA LYS A 71 7.86 8.48 -11.01
C LYS A 71 6.60 9.14 -11.55
N ASP A 72 6.41 9.17 -12.87
CA ASP A 72 5.25 9.83 -13.46
C ASP A 72 3.93 9.14 -13.16
N LEU A 73 3.90 7.80 -13.16
CA LEU A 73 2.70 7.06 -12.75
C LEU A 73 2.41 7.23 -11.26
N LEU A 74 3.44 7.24 -10.41
CA LEU A 74 3.27 7.44 -8.97
C LEU A 74 2.68 8.82 -8.63
N LYS A 75 2.93 9.87 -9.44
CA LYS A 75 2.31 11.20 -9.29
C LYS A 75 0.81 11.19 -9.55
N LYS A 76 0.32 10.21 -10.32
CA LYS A 76 -1.11 10.10 -10.61
C LYS A 76 -1.88 9.57 -9.42
N ILE A 77 -1.28 8.65 -8.67
CA ILE A 77 -1.96 8.02 -7.53
C ILE A 77 -1.72 8.81 -6.24
N ILE A 78 -0.50 9.30 -5.98
CA ILE A 78 -0.16 10.03 -4.75
C ILE A 78 -0.46 11.53 -4.91
N LYS A 79 -1.51 12.00 -4.22
CA LYS A 79 -1.95 13.41 -4.24
C LYS A 79 -1.25 14.21 -3.14
N ASP A 80 -0.68 15.38 -3.50
CA ASP A 80 -0.14 16.41 -2.58
C ASP A 80 0.70 15.88 -1.41
N SER A 81 1.79 15.19 -1.72
CA SER A 81 2.67 14.63 -0.71
C SER A 81 3.91 15.50 -0.45
N GLU A 82 4.07 15.96 0.79
CA GLU A 82 5.39 16.22 1.37
C GLU A 82 6.30 14.99 1.14
N GLY A 83 7.60 15.21 0.89
CA GLY A 83 8.48 14.19 0.31
C GLY A 83 8.54 12.83 1.05
N GLU A 84 8.22 12.79 2.34
CA GLU A 84 8.19 11.55 3.14
C GLU A 84 7.03 10.61 2.78
N VAL A 85 5.85 11.15 2.46
CA VAL A 85 4.68 10.36 2.04
C VAL A 85 4.96 9.64 0.73
N TRP A 86 5.57 10.35 -0.23
CA TRP A 86 5.95 9.80 -1.53
C TRP A 86 6.83 8.56 -1.40
N CYS A 87 7.91 8.67 -0.62
CA CYS A 87 8.83 7.57 -0.39
C CYS A 87 8.15 6.43 0.37
N THR A 88 7.34 6.75 1.39
CA THR A 88 6.62 5.76 2.20
C THR A 88 5.68 4.92 1.35
N CYS A 89 4.82 5.53 0.54
CA CYS A 89 3.90 4.82 -0.34
C CYS A 89 4.64 3.91 -1.34
N LYS A 90 5.71 4.39 -1.97
CA LYS A 90 6.56 3.57 -2.86
C LYS A 90 7.13 2.35 -2.12
N HIS A 91 7.60 2.53 -0.89
CA HIS A 91 8.14 1.42 -0.10
C HIS A 91 7.06 0.43 0.35
N LEU A 92 5.86 0.90 0.71
CA LEU A 92 4.72 0.02 1.03
C LEU A 92 4.35 -0.87 -0.16
N LEU A 93 4.25 -0.29 -1.37
CA LEU A 93 3.99 -1.04 -2.60
C LEU A 93 5.10 -2.09 -2.86
N ALA A 94 6.37 -1.68 -2.76
CA ALA A 94 7.51 -2.57 -2.99
C ALA A 94 7.56 -3.76 -2.01
N VAL A 95 7.37 -3.50 -0.71
CA VAL A 95 7.40 -4.55 0.31
C VAL A 95 6.19 -5.47 0.16
N SER A 96 5.00 -4.94 -0.11
CA SER A 96 3.80 -5.73 -0.36
C SER A 96 4.03 -6.73 -1.52
N MET A 97 4.50 -6.24 -2.67
CA MET A 97 4.82 -7.11 -3.81
C MET A 97 5.84 -8.19 -3.46
N ARG A 98 6.89 -7.83 -2.71
CA ARG A 98 7.95 -8.79 -2.35
C ARG A 98 7.43 -9.88 -1.40
N LEU A 99 6.55 -9.54 -0.46
CA LEU A 99 5.91 -10.51 0.42
C LEU A 99 4.94 -11.43 -0.33
N ILE A 100 4.20 -10.92 -1.33
CA ILE A 100 3.37 -11.75 -2.23
C ILE A 100 4.24 -12.80 -2.91
N GLU A 101 5.36 -12.40 -3.51
CA GLU A 101 6.30 -13.32 -4.18
C GLU A 101 6.87 -14.39 -3.23
N VAL A 102 7.24 -14.01 -2.00
CA VAL A 102 7.73 -14.96 -0.98
C VAL A 102 6.61 -15.92 -0.55
N GLY A 103 5.41 -15.41 -0.31
CA GLY A 103 4.25 -16.23 0.04
C GLY A 103 3.92 -17.26 -1.04
N THR A 104 3.92 -16.86 -2.32
CA THR A 104 3.71 -17.75 -3.47
C THR A 104 4.78 -18.86 -3.53
N LYS A 105 6.04 -18.54 -3.23
CA LYS A 105 7.11 -19.54 -3.14
C LYS A 105 6.93 -20.52 -2.00
N MET A 106 6.42 -20.07 -0.85
CA MET A 106 6.12 -20.98 0.27
C MET A 106 4.92 -21.87 -0.05
N LEU A 107 3.89 -21.33 -0.71
CA LEU A 107 2.74 -22.09 -1.16
C LEU A 107 3.15 -23.18 -2.15
N GLY A 108 4.01 -22.86 -3.13
CA GLY A 108 4.57 -23.83 -4.07
C GLY A 108 5.40 -24.95 -3.43
N LYS A 109 5.84 -24.78 -2.18
CA LYS A 109 6.54 -25.81 -1.37
C LYS A 109 5.61 -26.60 -0.44
N GLY A 110 4.31 -26.29 -0.43
CA GLY A 110 3.34 -26.87 0.50
C GLY A 110 3.32 -26.23 1.89
N ASN A 111 4.07 -25.14 2.11
CA ASN A 111 4.09 -24.42 3.40
C ASN A 111 2.92 -23.42 3.47
N GLU A 112 1.69 -23.92 3.53
CA GLU A 112 0.48 -23.08 3.48
C GLU A 112 0.41 -22.05 4.61
N GLN A 113 0.79 -22.44 5.83
CA GLN A 113 0.72 -21.55 7.00
C GLN A 113 1.68 -20.35 6.87
N GLU A 114 2.89 -20.57 6.36
CA GLU A 114 3.86 -19.49 6.11
C GLU A 114 3.42 -18.62 4.93
N ALA A 115 2.87 -19.23 3.88
CA ALA A 115 2.32 -18.49 2.75
C ALA A 115 1.21 -17.53 3.18
N LYS A 116 0.27 -18.02 3.99
CA LYS A 116 -0.82 -17.22 4.56
C LYS A 116 -0.29 -16.04 5.38
N ASP A 117 0.68 -16.27 6.27
CA ASP A 117 1.30 -15.20 7.06
C ASP A 117 1.96 -14.13 6.18
N MET A 118 2.62 -14.52 5.08
CA MET A 118 3.18 -13.55 4.12
C MET A 118 2.09 -12.75 3.40
N PHE A 119 1.02 -13.41 2.96
CA PHE A 119 -0.10 -12.75 2.27
C PHE A 119 -0.85 -11.78 3.18
N GLU A 120 -1.10 -12.13 4.44
CA GLU A 120 -1.74 -11.24 5.42
C GLU A 120 -0.91 -9.97 5.65
N LYS A 121 0.42 -10.11 5.78
CA LYS A 121 1.33 -8.96 5.90
C LYS A 121 1.36 -8.11 4.63
N ALA A 122 1.41 -8.75 3.46
CA ALA A 122 1.39 -8.04 2.19
C ALA A 122 0.11 -7.21 2.00
N TYR A 123 -1.04 -7.82 2.32
CA TYR A 123 -2.34 -7.16 2.25
C TYR A 123 -2.45 -6.01 3.26
N GLY A 124 -1.92 -6.18 4.46
CA GLY A 124 -1.85 -5.10 5.45
C GLY A 124 -1.06 -3.89 4.94
N LEU A 125 0.11 -4.10 4.33
CA LEU A 125 0.93 -3.02 3.79
C LEU A 125 0.29 -2.34 2.57
N TYR A 126 -0.33 -3.10 1.69
CA TYR A 126 -1.10 -2.55 0.57
C TYR A 126 -2.30 -1.73 1.07
N SER A 127 -2.96 -2.21 2.13
CA SER A 127 -4.06 -1.47 2.76
C SER A 127 -3.59 -0.18 3.44
N MET A 128 -2.38 -0.18 4.01
CA MET A 128 -1.75 1.02 4.55
C MET A 128 -1.45 2.04 3.45
N PHE A 129 -0.98 1.59 2.29
CA PHE A 129 -0.77 2.46 1.12
C PHE A 129 -2.07 3.20 0.75
N TRP A 130 -3.19 2.49 0.63
CA TRP A 130 -4.49 3.11 0.37
C TRP A 130 -4.97 3.99 1.52
N GLY A 131 -4.72 3.58 2.76
CA GLY A 131 -5.02 4.39 3.94
C GLY A 131 -4.34 5.76 3.87
N ILE A 132 -3.06 5.81 3.54
CA ILE A 132 -2.33 7.07 3.38
C ILE A 132 -2.90 7.85 2.18
N ASN A 133 -3.08 7.19 1.04
CA ASN A 133 -3.48 7.86 -0.20
C ASN A 133 -4.90 8.43 -0.17
N LEU A 134 -5.79 7.83 0.60
CA LEU A 134 -7.16 8.29 0.84
C LEU A 134 -7.26 9.27 2.03
N GLY A 135 -6.13 9.62 2.65
CA GLY A 135 -6.05 10.55 3.78
C GLY A 135 -6.61 9.98 5.10
N LEU A 136 -6.61 8.66 5.27
CA LEU A 136 -6.98 7.98 6.51
C LEU A 136 -5.83 7.93 7.52
N VAL A 137 -4.61 7.94 7.03
CA VAL A 137 -3.38 7.83 7.82
C VAL A 137 -2.46 8.97 7.43
N THR A 138 -2.06 9.83 8.38
CA THR A 138 -1.04 10.84 8.10
C THR A 138 0.34 10.28 8.41
N VAL A 139 1.29 10.50 7.51
CA VAL A 139 2.71 10.17 7.73
C VAL A 139 3.41 11.40 8.30
N GLY A 140 3.99 11.27 9.49
CA GLY A 140 4.77 12.30 10.19
C GLY A 140 5.52 11.67 11.37
N ASN A 141 6.21 12.48 12.20
CA ASN A 141 6.96 11.99 13.38
C ASN A 141 6.10 11.19 14.37
N GLU A 142 4.76 11.32 14.29
CA GLU A 142 3.79 10.44 14.92
C GLU A 142 2.68 10.11 13.89
N LEU A 143 2.41 8.83 13.65
CA LEU A 143 1.28 8.35 12.84
C LEU A 143 -0.03 8.68 13.57
N THR A 144 -0.69 9.78 13.20
CA THR A 144 -2.00 10.16 13.75
C THR A 144 -3.13 9.98 12.72
N ALA A 145 -4.30 9.53 13.17
CA ALA A 145 -5.50 9.44 12.34
C ALA A 145 -6.28 10.76 12.47
N GLY A 146 -6.69 11.35 11.35
CA GLY A 146 -7.33 12.67 11.31
C GLY A 146 -8.71 12.73 12.00
N ASN A 147 -8.77 13.62 13.01
CA ASN A 147 -9.90 14.29 13.69
C ASN A 147 -11.02 13.47 14.34
N GLY A 148 -10.98 13.47 15.68
CA GLY A 148 -12.15 13.38 16.56
C GLY A 148 -12.10 12.22 17.56
N ASN A 149 -11.23 12.33 18.58
CA ASN A 149 -11.20 11.48 19.78
C ASN A 149 -10.99 9.97 19.56
N ASN A 150 -9.84 9.59 19.00
CA ASN A 150 -9.16 8.36 19.40
C ASN A 150 -7.64 8.54 19.19
N THR A 151 -6.97 8.98 20.24
CA THR A 151 -5.50 9.03 20.38
C THR A 151 -4.86 7.71 19.93
N ILE A 152 -3.98 7.76 18.92
CA ILE A 152 -2.99 6.70 18.67
C ILE A 152 -1.72 7.12 19.40
N ASN A 153 -1.61 6.75 20.67
CA ASN A 153 -0.35 6.88 21.39
C ASN A 153 0.58 5.76 20.90
N LEU A 154 1.60 6.09 20.11
CA LEU A 154 2.79 5.25 20.00
C LEU A 154 3.60 5.45 21.28
N VAL A 155 3.12 4.86 22.38
CA VAL A 155 3.90 4.77 23.61
C VAL A 155 5.10 3.88 23.30
N SER A 156 6.27 4.49 23.16
CA SER A 156 7.51 3.85 23.55
C SER A 156 7.36 3.49 25.02
N ASP A 157 6.90 2.27 25.29
CA ASP A 157 7.32 1.43 26.41
C ASP A 157 6.50 0.14 26.42
N SER A 158 7.17 -0.95 26.03
CA SER A 158 6.90 -2.32 26.47
C SER A 158 5.45 -2.84 26.39
N LYS A 159 4.97 -3.20 25.18
CA LYS A 159 4.03 -4.34 24.83
C LYS A 159 3.40 -4.14 23.43
N ALA A 160 4.18 -4.30 22.37
CA ALA A 160 3.87 -3.81 21.01
C ALA A 160 3.09 -4.76 20.05
N LYS A 161 2.22 -5.67 20.51
CA LYS A 161 1.61 -6.68 19.61
C LYS A 161 0.12 -6.49 19.24
N THR A 162 -0.66 -5.71 19.98
CA THR A 162 -2.13 -5.72 19.83
C THR A 162 -2.71 -4.56 18.98
N ALA A 163 -2.06 -3.39 18.97
CA ALA A 163 -2.59 -2.19 18.30
C ALA A 163 -2.40 -2.18 16.78
N SER A 164 -1.23 -2.63 16.29
CA SER A 164 -0.93 -2.70 14.85
C SER A 164 -1.87 -3.64 14.10
N VAL A 165 -2.20 -4.78 14.70
CA VAL A 165 -3.13 -5.79 14.15
C VAL A 165 -4.54 -5.20 13.96
N SER A 166 -5.00 -4.35 14.87
CA SER A 166 -6.32 -3.71 14.78
C SER A 166 -6.41 -2.69 13.64
N ILE A 167 -5.34 -1.93 13.40
CA ILE A 167 -5.27 -0.94 12.30
C ILE A 167 -5.25 -1.64 10.94
N PHE A 168 -4.41 -2.66 10.77
CA PHE A 168 -4.37 -3.44 9.53
C PHE A 168 -5.70 -4.12 9.23
N ALA A 169 -6.38 -4.65 10.25
CA ALA A 169 -7.70 -5.25 10.09
C ALA A 169 -8.76 -4.21 9.66
N LYS A 170 -8.77 -3.02 10.26
CA LYS A 170 -9.72 -1.94 9.91
C LYS A 170 -9.45 -1.41 8.49
N LEU A 171 -8.19 -1.20 8.13
CA LEU A 171 -7.80 -0.76 6.78
C LEU A 171 -8.11 -1.82 5.73
N GLY A 172 -7.87 -3.10 6.02
CA GLY A 172 -8.20 -4.20 5.12
C GLY A 172 -9.70 -4.28 4.83
N GLN A 173 -10.56 -4.19 5.85
CA GLN A 173 -12.02 -4.16 5.65
C GLN A 173 -12.49 -2.97 4.83
N ILE A 174 -11.81 -1.83 5.00
CA ILE A 174 -12.08 -0.62 4.24
C ILE A 174 -11.70 -0.84 2.77
N VAL A 175 -10.49 -1.29 2.51
CA VAL A 175 -9.99 -1.57 1.15
C VAL A 175 -10.87 -2.59 0.46
N GLN A 176 -11.18 -3.71 1.12
CA GLN A 176 -12.07 -4.74 0.58
C GLN A 176 -13.44 -4.20 0.13
N LYS A 177 -13.97 -3.18 0.82
CA LYS A 177 -15.30 -2.62 0.52
C LYS A 177 -15.24 -1.45 -0.47
N ALA A 178 -14.10 -0.76 -0.53
CA ALA A 178 -13.89 0.44 -1.32
C ALA A 178 -13.28 0.14 -2.68
N ILE A 179 -12.38 -0.84 -2.72
CA ILE A 179 -11.58 -1.21 -3.86
C ILE A 179 -12.07 -2.61 -4.26
N ASP A 180 -12.99 -2.61 -5.21
CA ASP A 180 -13.68 -3.80 -5.70
C ASP A 180 -13.44 -3.88 -7.21
N CYS A 181 -12.36 -4.56 -7.59
CA CYS A 181 -11.91 -4.76 -8.97
C CYS A 181 -12.92 -5.49 -9.86
N CYS A 182 -14.00 -6.04 -9.29
CA CYS A 182 -15.04 -6.75 -10.03
C CYS A 182 -16.19 -5.84 -10.51
N LYS A 183 -16.10 -4.51 -10.34
CA LYS A 183 -17.17 -3.54 -10.64
C LYS A 183 -17.02 -2.75 -11.94
N GLU A 184 -16.21 -3.22 -12.88
CA GLU A 184 -16.16 -2.66 -14.25
C GLU A 184 -17.50 -2.79 -15.00
#